data_AF-A0A536KE46-F1
#
_entry.id   AF-A0A536KE46-F1
#
_cell.length_a   1.000
_cell.length_b   1.000
_cell.length_c   1.000
_cell.angle_alpha   90.00
_cell.angle_beta   90.00
_cell.angle_gamma   90.00
#
_symmetry.space_group_name_H-M   'P 1'
#
loop_
_entity.id
_entity.type
_entity.pdbx_description
1 polymer ?
#
loop_
_entity_poly.entity_id
_entity_poly.type
_entity_poly.pdbx_seq_one_letter_code
_entity_poly.pdbx_strand_id
1 'polypeptide(L)'
;MITGRRLELATTRDTEFVDVTTHLQAEVERAGLCNGRLFVQSLHTTLGLLVNENEPLLLGDFEALLEKVAPNGSVYLHDDFARRAEVPEDEPANGHAHCRQIFLSPALTLLVEDGRLLLGRWQSVFAVELDGPRQRRLALQLDGDFAAGRPRPELVELELARQLAVDPMAVQLPMRRLVEAGGKRVRPLLVTLGSRLGSKPDPLRTGTLAAAVELIHAATLVHDDYVDESPTRRGQPTVAAEEGPERAIAVGDFYFAKATRVIAELGDGAVTSTIAEAMEAICRAQMDDVALRGSYPGDRASYLQVVRGKTAALMAAACVSGAQLAGAQPEVVDRLRRYGELLGTAFQMADDVVDYSEASGKPAGQDIRQRTLSLPLIYAHEDHEVGPQIRDLLHGELEDADVRRVAELVKVSGALERVGEEARRLVRAAVGELEGVELNGAGAGFVELAHAAVDRVS
;
A
#
# COMPACT_ATOMS: atom_id res chain seq x y z
N MET A 1 7.10 11.21 -8.58
CA MET A 1 8.04 10.70 -9.61
C MET A 1 8.13 9.19 -9.50
N ILE A 2 8.01 8.44 -10.59
CA ILE A 2 8.15 6.97 -10.64
C ILE A 2 9.46 6.61 -11.35
N THR A 3 10.31 5.79 -10.71
CA THR A 3 11.61 5.34 -11.24
C THR A 3 11.68 3.81 -11.33
N GLY A 4 12.71 3.29 -12.02
CA GLY A 4 13.04 1.87 -12.01
C GLY A 4 12.23 0.96 -12.94
N ARG A 5 11.37 1.53 -13.80
CA ARG A 5 10.62 0.75 -14.79
C ARG A 5 11.50 0.39 -16.00
N ARG A 6 11.28 -0.82 -16.53
CA ARG A 6 12.01 -1.40 -17.67
C ARG A 6 11.02 -1.83 -18.73
N LEU A 7 11.30 -1.53 -20.00
CA LEU A 7 10.63 -2.12 -21.16
C LEU A 7 11.64 -3.03 -21.86
N GLU A 8 11.26 -4.29 -22.06
CA GLU A 8 12.06 -5.28 -22.77
C GLU A 8 11.58 -5.38 -24.22
N LEU A 9 12.52 -5.48 -25.16
CA LEU A 9 12.27 -5.50 -26.60
C LEU A 9 13.11 -6.62 -27.22
N ALA A 10 12.51 -7.43 -28.09
CA ALA A 10 13.21 -8.43 -28.88
C ALA A 10 13.29 -7.95 -30.33
N THR A 11 14.49 -7.80 -30.87
CA THR A 11 14.74 -7.39 -32.25
C THR A 11 15.04 -8.60 -33.12
N THR A 12 14.75 -8.51 -34.41
CA THR A 12 14.73 -9.63 -35.35
C THR A 12 15.78 -9.51 -36.46
N ARG A 13 16.33 -8.32 -36.68
CA ARG A 13 17.31 -8.04 -37.74
C ARG A 13 18.32 -6.96 -37.33
N ASP A 14 19.36 -6.80 -38.14
CA ASP A 14 20.52 -5.94 -37.88
C ASP A 14 20.15 -4.47 -37.63
N THR A 15 19.57 -3.79 -38.63
CA THR A 15 18.98 -2.46 -38.47
C THR A 15 17.47 -2.58 -38.44
N GLU A 16 16.80 -2.24 -37.34
CA GLU A 16 15.36 -2.40 -37.20
C GLU A 16 14.73 -1.22 -36.47
N PHE A 17 13.67 -0.65 -37.04
CA PHE A 17 12.85 0.37 -36.39
C PHE A 17 11.67 -0.29 -35.70
N VAL A 18 11.75 -0.42 -34.38
CA VAL A 18 10.67 -0.99 -33.56
C VAL A 18 9.79 0.14 -33.02
N ASP A 19 8.53 0.19 -33.43
CA ASP A 19 7.56 1.15 -32.90
C ASP A 19 7.18 0.77 -31.45
N VAL A 20 7.59 1.61 -30.49
CA VAL A 20 7.34 1.41 -29.06
C VAL A 20 6.23 2.32 -28.52
N THR A 21 5.55 3.07 -29.39
CA THR A 21 4.56 4.09 -29.01
C THR A 21 3.46 3.53 -28.10
N THR A 22 2.86 2.41 -28.49
CA THR A 22 1.76 1.78 -27.74
C THR A 22 2.23 1.22 -26.40
N HIS A 23 3.44 0.68 -26.33
CA HIS A 23 4.05 0.20 -25.09
C HIS A 23 4.28 1.36 -24.11
N LEU A 24 4.82 2.48 -24.60
CA LEU A 24 5.04 3.67 -23.78
C LEU A 24 3.71 4.31 -23.32
N GLN A 25 2.69 4.34 -24.19
CA GLN A 25 1.34 4.81 -23.83
C GLN A 25 0.71 3.93 -22.74
N ALA A 26 0.80 2.61 -22.86
CA ALA A 26 0.33 1.67 -21.85
C ALA A 26 1.04 1.88 -20.49
N GLU A 27 2.32 2.25 -20.51
CA GLU A 27 3.07 2.57 -19.29
C GLU A 27 2.58 3.86 -18.62
N VAL A 28 2.25 4.89 -19.40
CA VAL A 28 1.61 6.13 -18.91
C VAL A 28 0.27 5.84 -18.25
N GLU A 29 -0.58 5.05 -18.91
CA GLU A 29 -1.89 4.64 -18.40
C GLU A 29 -1.78 3.80 -17.13
N ARG A 30 -0.89 2.79 -17.14
CA ARG A 30 -0.64 1.91 -15.99
C ARG A 30 -0.07 2.67 -14.79
N ALA A 31 0.75 3.68 -15.05
CA ALA A 31 1.27 4.56 -14.00
C ALA A 31 0.21 5.55 -13.50
N GLY A 32 -0.83 5.81 -14.30
CA GLY A 32 -1.84 6.81 -14.05
C GLY A 32 -1.33 8.22 -14.21
N LEU A 33 -0.31 8.49 -15.04
CA LEU A 33 0.21 9.84 -15.25
C LEU A 33 -0.79 10.66 -16.08
N CYS A 34 -1.43 11.68 -15.51
CA CYS A 34 -2.35 12.58 -16.19
C CYS A 34 -1.61 13.67 -16.97
N ASN A 35 -0.77 14.47 -16.32
CA ASN A 35 -0.09 15.60 -16.93
C ASN A 35 1.37 15.61 -16.50
N GLY A 36 2.33 15.68 -17.42
CA GLY A 36 3.74 15.65 -17.07
C GLY A 36 4.65 15.20 -18.21
N ARG A 37 5.62 14.34 -17.89
CA ARG A 37 6.61 13.82 -18.83
C ARG A 37 7.01 12.38 -18.54
N LEU A 38 7.31 11.67 -19.62
CA LEU A 38 7.94 10.35 -19.64
C LEU A 38 9.36 10.50 -20.21
N PHE A 39 10.35 10.14 -19.41
CA PHE A 39 11.73 10.00 -19.84
C PHE A 39 12.01 8.54 -20.23
N VAL A 40 12.60 8.35 -21.40
CA VAL A 40 12.95 7.04 -21.97
C VAL A 40 14.43 7.03 -22.28
N GLN A 41 15.17 6.04 -21.79
CA GLN A 41 16.61 5.92 -22.03
C GLN A 41 16.97 4.52 -22.51
N SER A 42 17.76 4.45 -23.58
CA SER A 42 18.40 3.21 -24.00
C SER A 42 19.47 2.80 -23.01
N LEU A 43 19.49 1.50 -22.66
CA LEU A 43 20.53 0.91 -21.82
C LEU A 43 21.59 0.16 -22.64
N HIS A 44 21.62 0.40 -23.95
CA HIS A 44 22.51 -0.27 -24.90
C HIS A 44 23.20 0.76 -25.77
N THR A 45 24.50 0.58 -26.00
CA THR A 45 25.34 1.49 -26.79
C THR A 45 25.05 1.48 -28.29
N THR A 46 24.32 0.47 -28.77
CA THR A 46 23.97 0.25 -30.18
C THR A 46 22.45 0.23 -30.40
N LEU A 47 21.68 0.79 -29.47
CA LEU A 47 20.25 1.01 -29.61
C LEU A 47 19.94 2.51 -29.50
N GLY A 48 19.40 3.09 -30.57
CA GLY A 48 18.99 4.49 -30.61
C GLY A 48 17.50 4.68 -30.34
N LEU A 49 17.11 5.92 -30.06
CA LEU A 49 15.73 6.36 -29.91
C LEU A 49 15.45 7.54 -30.85
N LEU A 50 14.25 7.55 -31.44
CA LEU A 50 13.82 8.55 -32.42
C LEU A 50 12.31 8.80 -32.31
N VAL A 51 11.87 10.02 -32.60
CA VAL A 51 10.45 10.33 -32.89
C VAL A 51 10.33 10.71 -34.37
N ASN A 52 9.56 9.96 -35.15
CA ASN A 52 9.38 10.21 -36.58
C ASN A 52 8.08 9.58 -37.10
N GLU A 53 7.87 9.64 -38.41
CA GLU A 53 6.71 9.05 -39.07
C GLU A 53 6.86 7.54 -39.30
N ASN A 54 5.80 6.80 -38.96
CA ASN A 54 5.71 5.36 -39.22
C ASN A 54 5.18 5.10 -40.64
N GLU A 55 6.02 5.42 -41.62
CA GLU A 55 5.77 5.14 -43.04
C GLU A 55 6.88 4.19 -43.56
N PRO A 56 6.53 3.00 -44.09
CA PRO A 56 7.53 1.97 -44.41
C PRO A 56 8.63 2.39 -45.40
N LEU A 57 8.32 3.22 -46.40
CA LEU A 57 9.33 3.67 -47.38
C LEU A 57 10.28 4.68 -46.75
N LEU A 58 9.77 5.59 -45.92
CA LEU A 58 10.59 6.54 -45.17
C LEU A 58 11.54 5.83 -44.19
N LEU A 59 11.06 4.79 -43.49
CA LEU A 59 11.91 3.96 -42.64
C LEU A 59 13.00 3.25 -43.46
N GLY A 60 12.67 2.80 -44.67
CA GLY A 60 13.64 2.26 -45.63
C GLY A 60 14.68 3.29 -46.08
N ASP A 61 14.28 4.54 -46.29
CA ASP A 61 15.19 5.64 -46.61
C ASP A 61 16.15 5.93 -45.44
N PHE A 62 15.67 5.88 -44.20
CA PHE A 62 16.53 6.02 -43.02
C PHE A 62 17.51 4.87 -42.86
N GLU A 63 17.07 3.64 -43.09
CA GLU A 63 17.96 2.47 -43.10
C GLU A 63 19.07 2.62 -44.16
N ALA A 64 18.69 3.00 -45.39
CA ALA A 64 19.64 3.27 -46.47
C ALA A 64 20.58 4.45 -46.16
N LEU A 65 20.12 5.46 -45.42
CA LEU A 65 20.96 6.57 -44.96
C LEU A 65 21.99 6.12 -43.93
N LEU A 66 21.58 5.33 -42.93
CA LEU A 66 22.48 4.77 -41.92
C LEU A 66 23.54 3.88 -42.56
N GLU A 67 23.16 3.08 -43.55
CA GLU A 67 24.08 2.26 -44.33
C GLU A 67 25.08 3.11 -45.13
N LYS A 68 24.66 4.24 -45.70
CA LYS A 68 25.59 5.14 -46.42
C LYS A 68 26.58 5.83 -45.50
N VAL A 69 26.13 6.24 -44.30
CA VAL A 69 26.94 7.02 -43.36
C VAL A 69 27.97 6.14 -42.64
N ALA A 70 27.56 4.93 -42.25
CA ALA A 70 28.42 3.96 -41.61
C ALA A 70 28.05 2.55 -42.13
N PRO A 71 28.62 2.13 -43.28
CA PRO A 71 28.26 0.87 -43.93
C PRO A 71 28.61 -0.34 -43.07
N ASN A 72 27.74 -1.34 -43.10
CA ASN A 72 28.01 -2.63 -42.50
C ASN A 72 29.05 -3.35 -43.40
N GLY A 73 30.21 -3.72 -42.83
CA GLY A 73 31.32 -4.32 -43.57
C GLY A 73 32.45 -3.35 -43.99
N SER A 74 32.38 -2.06 -43.63
CA SER A 74 33.55 -1.18 -43.70
C SER A 74 34.59 -1.53 -42.63
N VAL A 75 35.82 -1.03 -42.77
CA VAL A 75 36.88 -1.25 -41.78
C VAL A 75 36.70 -0.27 -40.61
N TYR A 76 36.29 -0.79 -39.46
CA TYR A 76 36.24 -0.05 -38.20
C TYR A 76 37.34 -0.56 -37.26
N LEU A 77 38.14 0.36 -36.72
CA LEU A 77 39.19 -0.01 -35.76
C LEU A 77 38.64 -0.64 -34.47
N HIS A 78 37.37 -0.36 -34.15
CA HIS A 78 36.65 -0.98 -33.05
C HIS A 78 36.55 -2.51 -33.18
N ASP A 79 36.53 -3.01 -34.41
CA ASP A 79 36.35 -4.42 -34.73
C ASP A 79 37.71 -5.16 -34.83
N ASP A 80 38.83 -4.44 -34.66
CA ASP A 80 40.16 -5.02 -34.55
C ASP A 80 40.44 -5.43 -33.09
N PHE A 81 39.91 -6.60 -32.70
CA PHE A 81 40.05 -7.13 -31.34
C PHE A 81 41.49 -7.44 -30.94
N ALA A 82 42.41 -7.64 -31.90
CA ALA A 82 43.83 -7.82 -31.59
C ALA A 82 44.48 -6.55 -31.03
N ARG A 83 43.87 -5.37 -31.28
CA ARG A 83 44.35 -4.08 -30.80
C ARG A 83 43.63 -3.57 -29.55
N ARG A 84 42.50 -4.16 -29.18
CA ARG A 84 41.71 -3.76 -28.00
C ARG A 84 42.16 -4.56 -26.78
N ALA A 85 42.35 -3.88 -25.66
CA ALA A 85 42.56 -4.53 -24.37
C ALA A 85 41.20 -4.88 -23.74
N GLU A 86 41.12 -6.01 -23.05
CA GLU A 86 39.96 -6.40 -22.21
C GLU A 86 38.62 -6.54 -22.97
N VAL A 87 38.65 -7.15 -24.16
CA VAL A 87 37.44 -7.46 -24.93
C VAL A 87 36.78 -8.74 -24.38
N PRO A 88 35.49 -8.72 -24.03
CA PRO A 88 34.74 -9.94 -23.71
C PRO A 88 34.79 -10.97 -24.84
N GLU A 89 34.82 -12.26 -24.50
CA GLU A 89 34.90 -13.34 -25.52
C GLU A 89 33.72 -13.34 -26.51
N ASP A 90 32.59 -12.74 -26.12
CA ASP A 90 31.33 -12.66 -26.88
C ASP A 90 31.08 -11.29 -27.54
N GLU A 91 32.05 -10.38 -27.54
CA GLU A 91 31.92 -9.07 -28.18
C GLU A 91 31.73 -9.22 -29.71
N PRO A 92 30.62 -8.68 -30.27
CA PRO A 92 30.39 -8.67 -31.71
C PRO A 92 31.27 -7.64 -32.43
N ALA A 93 31.58 -7.88 -33.71
CA ALA A 93 32.11 -6.85 -34.59
C ALA A 93 30.96 -5.91 -35.02
N ASN A 94 30.76 -4.82 -34.27
CA ASN A 94 29.63 -3.90 -34.42
C ASN A 94 30.07 -2.41 -34.46
N GLY A 95 31.30 -2.13 -34.90
CA GLY A 95 31.82 -0.76 -34.99
C GLY A 95 30.93 0.17 -35.82
N HIS A 96 30.32 -0.36 -36.89
CA HIS A 96 29.33 0.36 -37.69
C HIS A 96 28.12 0.82 -36.86
N ALA A 97 27.60 -0.02 -35.96
CA ALA A 97 26.44 0.26 -35.13
C ALA A 97 26.72 1.38 -34.11
N HIS A 98 27.91 1.37 -33.51
CA HIS A 98 28.36 2.48 -32.66
C HIS A 98 28.46 3.80 -33.44
N CYS A 99 28.98 3.77 -34.66
CA CYS A 99 29.04 4.96 -35.51
C CYS A 99 27.64 5.46 -35.92
N ARG A 100 26.71 4.55 -36.24
CA ARG A 100 25.30 4.88 -36.53
C ARG A 100 24.59 5.49 -35.33
N GLN A 101 24.85 5.00 -34.12
CA GLN A 101 24.20 5.48 -32.90
C GLN A 101 24.44 6.97 -32.65
N ILE A 102 25.57 7.53 -33.10
CA ILE A 102 25.89 8.97 -32.96
C ILE A 102 24.82 9.87 -33.62
N PHE A 103 24.13 9.35 -34.64
CA PHE A 103 23.09 10.08 -35.37
C PHE A 103 21.69 9.93 -34.75
N LEU A 104 21.57 9.14 -33.68
CA LEU A 104 20.34 8.85 -32.96
C LEU A 104 20.45 9.32 -31.52
N SER A 105 19.31 9.49 -30.85
CA SER A 105 19.33 9.88 -29.45
C SER A 105 19.47 8.66 -28.54
N PRO A 106 20.30 8.68 -27.49
CA PRO A 106 20.30 7.63 -26.47
C PRO A 106 19.09 7.75 -25.53
N ALA A 107 18.40 8.89 -25.50
CA ALA A 107 17.27 9.16 -24.61
C ALA A 107 16.25 10.13 -25.22
N LEU A 108 14.99 10.04 -24.80
CA LEU A 108 13.91 10.95 -25.19
C LEU A 108 13.13 11.43 -23.96
N THR A 109 12.61 12.64 -24.03
CA THR A 109 11.58 13.13 -23.11
C THR A 109 10.31 13.37 -23.90
N LEU A 110 9.23 12.69 -23.52
CA LEU A 110 7.91 12.79 -24.12
C LEU A 110 6.98 13.51 -23.13
N LEU A 111 6.21 14.48 -23.60
CA LEU A 111 5.21 15.14 -22.77
C LEU A 111 3.96 14.26 -22.67
N VAL A 112 3.25 14.39 -21.55
CA VAL A 112 1.98 13.70 -21.29
C VAL A 112 0.93 14.74 -20.92
N GLU A 113 -0.22 14.67 -21.57
CA GLU A 113 -1.38 15.53 -21.32
C GLU A 113 -2.64 14.66 -21.33
N ASP A 114 -3.51 14.84 -20.34
CA ASP A 114 -4.74 14.08 -20.14
C ASP A 114 -4.57 12.55 -20.27
N GLY A 115 -3.47 12.01 -19.73
CA GLY A 115 -3.18 10.58 -19.74
C GLY A 115 -2.61 10.05 -21.05
N ARG A 116 -2.25 10.93 -22.00
CA ARG A 116 -1.78 10.55 -23.33
C ARG A 116 -0.43 11.14 -23.65
N LEU A 117 0.42 10.37 -24.33
CA LEU A 117 1.64 10.90 -24.94
C LEU A 117 1.28 12.00 -25.94
N LEU A 118 1.87 13.18 -25.74
CA LEU A 118 1.68 14.32 -26.62
C LEU A 118 2.58 14.15 -27.85
N LEU A 119 2.04 13.47 -28.85
CA LEU A 119 2.65 13.25 -30.16
C LEU A 119 1.83 13.95 -31.25
N GLY A 120 2.50 14.47 -32.27
CA GLY A 120 1.84 14.97 -33.47
C GLY A 120 1.10 13.85 -34.22
N ARG A 121 0.16 14.23 -35.11
CA ARG A 121 -0.73 13.32 -35.85
C ARG A 121 -0.04 12.11 -36.50
N TRP A 122 1.20 12.29 -36.94
CA TRP A 122 1.98 11.29 -37.67
C TRP A 122 3.24 10.87 -36.92
N GLN A 123 3.39 11.24 -35.64
CA GLN A 123 4.59 10.90 -34.87
C GLN A 123 4.41 9.57 -34.13
N SER A 124 5.39 8.69 -34.33
CA SER A 124 5.63 7.47 -33.55
C SER A 124 7.00 7.57 -32.87
N VAL A 125 7.16 6.82 -31.78
CA VAL A 125 8.41 6.66 -31.05
C VAL A 125 9.03 5.33 -31.42
N PHE A 126 10.27 5.37 -31.88
CA PHE A 126 11.02 4.19 -32.32
C PHE A 126 12.20 3.89 -31.40
N ALA A 127 12.38 2.61 -31.10
CA ALA A 127 13.65 2.05 -30.70
C ALA A 127 14.34 1.49 -31.95
N VAL A 128 15.53 2.00 -32.27
CA VAL A 128 16.26 1.68 -33.49
C VAL A 128 17.42 0.75 -33.14
N GLU A 129 17.25 -0.52 -33.47
CA GLU A 129 18.29 -1.54 -33.41
C GLU A 129 19.32 -1.31 -34.51
N LEU A 130 20.60 -1.56 -34.22
CA LEU A 130 21.71 -1.30 -35.14
C LEU A 130 22.70 -2.46 -35.26
N ASP A 131 22.64 -3.47 -34.38
CA ASP A 131 23.45 -4.70 -34.46
C ASP A 131 22.67 -5.95 -34.01
N GLY A 132 21.38 -5.98 -34.37
CA GLY A 132 20.44 -7.04 -34.04
C GLY A 132 20.63 -8.33 -34.86
N PRO A 133 19.88 -9.40 -34.55
CA PRO A 133 18.82 -9.51 -33.53
C PRO A 133 19.36 -9.61 -32.09
N ARG A 134 18.70 -8.94 -31.13
CA ARG A 134 19.07 -8.92 -29.71
C ARG A 134 17.88 -8.72 -28.76
N GLN A 135 18.12 -9.01 -27.48
CA GLN A 135 17.26 -8.58 -26.39
C GLN A 135 17.71 -7.22 -25.87
N ARG A 136 16.79 -6.26 -25.89
CA ARG A 136 17.02 -4.85 -25.59
C ARG A 136 16.16 -4.39 -24.43
N ARG A 137 16.63 -3.32 -23.79
CA ARG A 137 16.00 -2.77 -22.58
C ARG A 137 16.04 -1.25 -22.62
N LEU A 138 14.89 -0.65 -22.38
CA LEU A 138 14.73 0.77 -22.15
C LEU A 138 14.44 1.01 -20.66
N ALA A 139 15.05 2.02 -20.08
CA ALA A 139 14.70 2.54 -18.76
C ALA A 139 13.64 3.65 -18.91
N LEU A 140 12.62 3.61 -18.07
CA LEU A 140 11.52 4.56 -18.06
C LEU A 140 11.45 5.29 -16.73
N GLN A 141 11.22 6.60 -16.78
CA GLN A 141 10.98 7.43 -15.61
C GLN A 141 9.82 8.40 -15.88
N LEU A 142 8.85 8.48 -14.97
CA LEU A 142 7.66 9.30 -15.12
C LEU A 142 7.61 10.39 -14.05
N ASP A 143 7.26 11.59 -14.46
CA ASP A 143 7.25 12.78 -13.61
C ASP A 143 6.08 13.70 -13.97
N GLY A 144 5.24 14.06 -12.99
CA GLY A 144 4.05 14.88 -13.20
C GLY A 144 2.89 14.59 -12.24
N ASP A 145 1.69 15.02 -12.64
CA ASP A 145 0.42 14.80 -11.95
C ASP A 145 -0.19 13.46 -12.35
N PHE A 146 -0.56 12.65 -11.36
CA PHE A 146 -1.14 11.33 -11.57
C PHE A 146 -2.64 11.30 -11.17
N ALA A 147 -3.46 10.55 -11.91
CA ALA A 147 -4.90 10.41 -11.70
C ALA A 147 -5.22 10.02 -10.26
N ALA A 148 -6.07 10.82 -9.62
CA ALA A 148 -6.40 10.72 -8.21
C ALA A 148 -7.25 9.47 -7.91
N GLY A 149 -6.58 8.37 -7.55
CA GLY A 149 -7.19 7.16 -6.98
C GLY A 149 -6.44 6.61 -5.75
N ARG A 150 -5.36 7.26 -5.32
CA ARG A 150 -4.74 7.02 -4.01
C ARG A 150 -4.48 8.37 -3.34
N PRO A 151 -4.77 8.55 -2.04
CA PRO A 151 -4.26 9.70 -1.29
C PRO A 151 -2.74 9.68 -1.47
N ARG A 152 -2.12 10.83 -1.81
CA ARG A 152 -0.66 10.89 -1.98
C ARG A 152 0.00 10.30 -0.73
N PRO A 153 0.64 9.12 -0.82
CA PRO A 153 1.39 8.58 0.30
C PRO A 153 2.55 9.51 0.65
N GLU A 154 2.98 10.39 -0.26
CA GLU A 154 4.09 11.31 -0.02
C GLU A 154 3.88 12.24 1.18
N LEU A 155 2.72 12.90 1.38
CA LEU A 155 2.61 13.85 2.50
C LEU A 155 2.57 13.17 3.87
N VAL A 156 1.83 12.05 3.98
CA VAL A 156 1.77 11.30 5.24
C VAL A 156 3.12 10.66 5.56
N GLU A 157 3.78 10.05 4.57
CA GLU A 157 5.08 9.42 4.78
C GLU A 157 6.19 10.45 5.03
N LEU A 158 6.17 11.61 4.33
CA LEU A 158 7.09 12.72 4.60
C LEU A 158 6.88 13.28 6.01
N GLU A 159 5.63 13.41 6.44
CA GLU A 159 5.32 13.90 7.77
C GLU A 159 5.68 12.88 8.86
N LEU A 160 5.41 11.59 8.66
CA LEU A 160 5.88 10.52 9.55
C LEU A 160 7.42 10.54 9.65
N ALA A 161 8.12 10.62 8.52
CA ALA A 161 9.57 10.73 8.48
C ALA A 161 10.06 11.99 9.22
N ARG A 162 9.41 13.15 9.00
CA ARG A 162 9.74 14.41 9.68
C ARG A 162 9.56 14.30 11.19
N GLN A 163 8.45 13.70 11.64
CA GLN A 163 8.19 13.46 13.05
C GLN A 163 9.28 12.56 13.63
N LEU A 164 9.54 11.40 13.02
CA LEU A 164 10.55 10.47 13.52
C LEU A 164 11.96 11.10 13.52
N ALA A 165 12.32 11.88 12.51
CA ALA A 165 13.67 12.44 12.35
C ALA A 165 14.13 13.33 13.52
N VAL A 166 13.19 13.96 14.24
CA VAL A 166 13.50 14.87 15.36
C VAL A 166 13.45 14.20 16.74
N ASP A 167 13.15 12.90 16.80
CA ASP A 167 13.05 12.17 18.06
C ASP A 167 14.42 11.67 18.55
N PRO A 168 14.59 11.49 19.88
CA PRO A 168 15.76 10.82 20.43
C PRO A 168 15.91 9.41 19.85
N MET A 169 17.14 9.03 19.47
CA MET A 169 17.44 7.72 18.85
C MET A 169 16.86 6.52 19.64
N ALA A 170 16.82 6.62 20.97
CA ALA A 170 16.33 5.57 21.86
C ALA A 170 14.86 5.17 21.63
N VAL A 171 14.01 6.10 21.16
CA VAL A 171 12.60 5.84 20.83
C VAL A 171 12.35 5.89 19.32
N GLN A 172 13.16 6.65 18.59
CA GLN A 172 13.11 6.75 17.14
C GLN A 172 13.36 5.40 16.47
N LEU A 173 14.45 4.70 16.82
CA LEU A 173 14.88 3.52 16.06
C LEU A 173 13.85 2.38 16.10
N PRO A 174 13.27 2.00 17.25
CA PRO A 174 12.26 0.94 17.29
C PRO A 174 10.99 1.32 16.53
N MET A 175 10.50 2.55 16.68
CA MET A 175 9.30 3.00 15.99
C MET A 175 9.51 3.13 14.49
N ARG A 176 10.67 3.65 14.06
CA ARG A 176 11.01 3.75 12.64
C ARG A 176 10.98 2.39 11.96
N ARG A 177 11.55 1.35 12.59
CA ARG A 177 11.48 -0.03 12.07
C ARG A 177 10.02 -0.49 11.88
N LEU A 178 9.16 -0.23 12.86
CA LEU A 178 7.73 -0.60 12.79
C LEU A 178 7.00 0.14 11.66
N VAL A 179 7.25 1.45 11.49
CA VAL A 179 6.65 2.26 10.42
C VAL A 179 7.19 1.84 9.05
N GLU A 180 8.50 1.62 8.91
CA GLU A 180 9.18 1.19 7.67
C GLU A 180 8.85 -0.24 7.27
N ALA A 181 8.49 -1.12 8.21
CA ALA A 181 7.92 -2.44 7.92
C ALA A 181 6.58 -2.38 7.17
N GLY A 182 6.08 -1.17 6.89
CA GLY A 182 5.01 -0.90 5.94
C GLY A 182 3.64 -0.82 6.60
N GLY A 183 2.62 -1.30 5.91
CA GLY A 183 1.22 -1.23 6.32
C GLY A 183 0.34 -0.60 5.24
N LYS A 184 -0.96 -0.89 5.28
CA LYS A 184 -1.92 -0.41 4.28
C LYS A 184 -2.31 1.06 4.45
N ARG A 185 -1.84 1.73 5.52
CA ARG A 185 -2.14 3.14 5.86
C ARG A 185 -3.62 3.51 5.76
N VAL A 186 -4.49 2.59 6.21
CA VAL A 186 -5.96 2.75 6.13
C VAL A 186 -6.44 3.95 6.92
N ARG A 187 -5.94 4.15 8.14
CA ARG A 187 -6.37 5.25 9.03
C ARG A 187 -5.95 6.63 8.49
N PRO A 188 -4.69 6.85 8.03
CA PRO A 188 -4.29 8.07 7.33
C PRO A 188 -5.12 8.38 6.07
N LEU A 189 -5.46 7.35 5.29
CA LEU A 189 -6.33 7.48 4.13
C LEU A 189 -7.72 7.99 4.55
N LEU A 190 -8.30 7.47 5.62
CA LEU A 190 -9.59 7.94 6.16
C LEU A 190 -9.55 9.41 6.59
N VAL A 191 -8.48 9.84 7.27
CA VAL A 191 -8.27 11.27 7.60
C VAL A 191 -8.25 12.12 6.33
N THR A 192 -7.49 11.66 5.32
CA THR A 192 -7.33 12.38 4.05
C THR A 192 -8.66 12.49 3.31
N LEU A 193 -9.43 11.41 3.22
CA LEU A 193 -10.75 11.41 2.58
C LEU A 193 -11.74 12.31 3.32
N GLY A 194 -11.78 12.23 4.66
CA GLY A 194 -12.64 13.08 5.49
C GLY A 194 -12.35 14.57 5.29
N SER A 195 -11.06 14.94 5.18
CA SER A 195 -10.66 16.35 4.97
C SER A 195 -11.13 16.97 3.66
N ARG A 196 -11.54 16.16 2.68
CA ARG A 196 -12.10 16.65 1.41
C ARG A 196 -13.55 17.09 1.53
N LEU A 197 -14.23 16.74 2.62
CA LEU A 197 -15.66 17.01 2.82
C LEU A 197 -15.93 18.34 3.54
N GLY A 198 -14.86 19.10 3.86
CA GLY A 198 -14.95 20.36 4.56
C GLY A 198 -14.80 21.58 3.67
N SER A 199 -15.24 22.73 4.18
CA SER A 199 -15.17 24.03 3.50
C SER A 199 -13.78 24.69 3.51
N LYS A 200 -12.84 24.16 4.29
CA LYS A 200 -11.51 24.72 4.55
C LYS A 200 -10.41 23.65 4.39
N PRO A 201 -10.15 23.15 3.17
CA PRO A 201 -9.11 22.16 2.97
C PRO A 201 -7.72 22.73 3.27
N ASP A 202 -6.94 22.02 4.08
CA ASP A 202 -5.53 22.33 4.36
C ASP A 202 -4.70 21.04 4.28
N PRO A 203 -4.05 20.78 3.13
CA PRO A 203 -3.31 19.53 2.92
C PRO A 203 -2.17 19.31 3.92
N LEU A 204 -1.54 20.37 4.43
CA LEU A 204 -0.43 20.25 5.37
C LEU A 204 -0.94 19.86 6.76
N ARG A 205 -1.96 20.57 7.26
CA ARG A 205 -2.60 20.21 8.55
C ARG A 205 -3.23 18.82 8.49
N THR A 206 -3.85 18.44 7.37
CA THR A 206 -4.36 17.09 7.14
C THR A 206 -3.23 16.05 7.18
N GLY A 207 -2.10 16.32 6.53
CA GLY A 207 -0.92 15.44 6.58
C GLY A 207 -0.40 15.23 8.00
N THR A 208 -0.29 16.31 8.78
CA THR A 208 0.08 16.28 10.21
C THR A 208 -0.90 15.46 11.05
N LEU A 209 -2.21 15.66 10.87
CA LEU A 209 -3.23 14.87 11.56
C LEU A 209 -3.16 13.39 11.18
N ALA A 210 -3.05 13.08 9.89
CA ALA A 210 -2.98 11.72 9.38
C ALA A 210 -1.76 10.97 9.90
N ALA A 211 -0.59 11.62 9.94
CA ALA A 211 0.62 11.07 10.54
C ALA A 211 0.46 10.84 12.05
N ALA A 212 -0.13 11.79 12.79
CA ALA A 212 -0.38 11.62 14.23
C ALA A 212 -1.32 10.43 14.52
N VAL A 213 -2.38 10.25 13.72
CA VAL A 213 -3.28 9.09 13.82
C VAL A 213 -2.54 7.77 13.56
N GLU A 214 -1.61 7.73 12.59
CA GLU A 214 -0.80 6.52 12.35
C GLU A 214 0.21 6.28 13.47
N LEU A 215 0.78 7.34 14.08
CA LEU A 215 1.66 7.20 15.25
C LEU A 215 0.91 6.64 16.46
N ILE A 216 -0.36 7.06 16.68
CA ILE A 216 -1.25 6.45 17.68
C ILE A 216 -1.43 4.96 17.39
N HIS A 217 -1.77 4.61 16.15
CA HIS A 217 -1.93 3.21 15.77
C HIS A 217 -0.64 2.40 15.93
N ALA A 218 0.52 2.97 15.57
CA ALA A 218 1.80 2.31 15.74
C ALA A 218 2.14 2.12 17.23
N ALA A 219 1.82 3.08 18.09
CA ALA A 219 1.96 2.95 19.54
C ALA A 219 1.08 1.81 20.11
N THR A 220 -0.18 1.69 19.65
CA THR A 220 -1.04 0.58 20.10
C THR A 220 -0.46 -0.77 19.69
N LEU A 221 0.12 -0.89 18.48
CA LEU A 221 0.77 -2.13 18.05
C LEU A 221 1.97 -2.51 18.92
N VAL A 222 2.79 -1.53 19.34
CA VAL A 222 3.91 -1.78 20.26
C VAL A 222 3.42 -2.31 21.61
N HIS A 223 2.34 -1.73 22.15
CA HIS A 223 1.74 -2.18 23.40
C HIS A 223 1.06 -3.54 23.26
N ASP A 224 0.31 -3.77 22.19
CA ASP A 224 -0.33 -5.05 21.89
C ASP A 224 0.72 -6.17 21.77
N ASP A 225 1.80 -5.94 21.02
CA ASP A 225 2.87 -6.92 20.85
C ASP A 225 3.53 -7.31 22.19
N TYR A 226 3.60 -6.37 23.14
CA TYR A 226 4.06 -6.65 24.50
C TYR A 226 3.02 -7.44 25.31
N VAL A 227 1.75 -7.01 25.32
CA VAL A 227 0.66 -7.67 26.08
C VAL A 227 0.40 -9.09 25.58
N ASP A 228 0.57 -9.32 24.28
CA ASP A 228 0.32 -10.61 23.63
C ASP A 228 1.59 -11.48 23.56
N GLU A 229 2.73 -11.01 24.08
CA GLU A 229 4.03 -11.69 24.02
C GLU A 229 4.42 -12.13 22.60
N SER A 230 4.09 -11.31 21.60
CA SER A 230 4.29 -11.63 20.19
C SER A 230 5.76 -11.48 19.79
N PRO A 231 6.43 -12.53 19.26
CA PRO A 231 7.85 -12.44 18.92
C PRO A 231 8.11 -11.69 17.61
N THR A 232 7.15 -11.72 16.66
CA THR A 232 7.31 -11.10 15.34
C THR A 232 6.02 -10.40 14.87
N ARG A 233 6.20 -9.38 14.02
CA ARG A 233 5.14 -8.68 13.30
C ARG A 233 5.61 -8.35 11.88
N ARG A 234 4.81 -8.73 10.88
CA ARG A 234 5.13 -8.53 9.44
C ARG A 234 6.52 -9.07 9.04
N GLY A 235 6.89 -10.22 9.60
CA GLY A 235 8.18 -10.87 9.35
C GLY A 235 9.39 -10.20 10.02
N GLN A 236 9.19 -9.21 10.89
CA GLN A 236 10.24 -8.54 11.66
C GLN A 236 10.07 -8.82 13.17
N PRO A 237 11.14 -8.84 13.98
CA PRO A 237 11.02 -8.87 15.44
C PRO A 237 10.17 -7.71 15.97
N THR A 238 9.32 -7.97 16.96
CA THR A 238 8.57 -6.90 17.64
C THR A 238 9.52 -6.06 18.51
N VAL A 239 9.09 -4.84 18.88
CA VAL A 239 9.87 -4.00 19.79
C VAL A 239 10.11 -4.70 21.13
N ALA A 240 9.12 -5.42 21.65
CA ALA A 240 9.25 -6.17 22.90
C ALA A 240 10.28 -7.31 22.78
N ALA A 241 10.31 -8.02 21.65
CA ALA A 241 11.26 -9.11 21.42
C ALA A 241 12.70 -8.63 21.25
N GLU A 242 12.90 -7.52 20.54
CA GLU A 242 14.24 -6.98 20.22
C GLU A 242 14.83 -6.14 21.35
N GLU A 243 14.02 -5.31 21.99
CA GLU A 243 14.47 -4.27 22.92
C GLU A 243 14.05 -4.54 24.38
N GLY A 244 13.21 -5.56 24.60
CA GLY A 244 12.69 -5.93 25.91
C GLY A 244 11.37 -5.22 26.29
N PRO A 245 10.64 -5.79 27.26
CA PRO A 245 9.28 -5.35 27.62
C PRO A 245 9.21 -3.92 28.18
N GLU A 246 10.14 -3.57 29.06
CA GLU A 246 10.22 -2.22 29.67
C GLU A 246 10.41 -1.14 28.59
N ARG A 247 11.23 -1.44 27.58
CA ARG A 247 11.50 -0.51 26.48
C ARG A 247 10.31 -0.41 25.53
N ALA A 248 9.60 -1.50 25.27
CA ALA A 248 8.38 -1.48 24.46
C ALA A 248 7.30 -0.57 25.08
N ILE A 249 7.05 -0.69 26.39
CA ILE A 249 6.12 0.19 27.10
C ILE A 249 6.51 1.65 26.93
N ALA A 250 7.78 1.99 27.21
CA ALA A 250 8.28 3.36 27.11
C ALA A 250 8.21 3.94 25.69
N VAL A 251 8.48 3.12 24.66
CA VAL A 251 8.34 3.54 23.25
C VAL A 251 6.88 3.83 22.92
N GLY A 252 5.94 2.95 23.29
CA GLY A 252 4.52 3.17 23.04
C GLY A 252 4.00 4.43 23.75
N ASP A 253 4.36 4.63 25.02
CA ASP A 253 3.98 5.80 25.81
C ASP A 253 4.50 7.10 25.20
N PHE A 254 5.76 7.10 24.75
CA PHE A 254 6.36 8.25 24.09
C PHE A 254 5.59 8.64 22.83
N TYR A 255 5.21 7.69 21.97
CA TYR A 255 4.48 8.00 20.74
C TYR A 255 3.02 8.37 20.96
N PHE A 256 2.36 7.84 22.00
CA PHE A 256 1.06 8.36 22.44
C PHE A 256 1.15 9.82 22.86
N ALA A 257 2.10 10.16 23.73
CA ALA A 257 2.30 11.54 24.19
C ALA A 257 2.68 12.48 23.03
N LYS A 258 3.57 12.02 22.15
CA LYS A 258 3.98 12.77 20.97
C LYS A 258 2.82 13.04 20.02
N ALA A 259 2.05 12.01 19.65
CA ALA A 259 0.93 12.17 18.74
C ALA A 259 -0.12 13.13 19.33
N THR A 260 -0.41 13.01 20.63
CA THR A 260 -1.31 13.92 21.34
C THR A 260 -0.81 15.37 21.30
N ARG A 261 0.49 15.60 21.51
CA ARG A 261 1.10 16.93 21.36
C ARG A 261 0.93 17.48 19.94
N VAL A 262 1.23 16.66 18.92
CA VAL A 262 1.10 17.05 17.50
C VAL A 262 -0.35 17.41 17.17
N ILE A 263 -1.32 16.66 17.68
CA ILE A 263 -2.75 16.94 17.50
C ILE A 263 -3.14 18.24 18.20
N ALA A 264 -2.69 18.47 19.43
CA ALA A 264 -2.97 19.71 20.17
C ALA A 264 -2.39 20.94 19.46
N GLU A 265 -1.20 20.83 18.85
CA GLU A 265 -0.56 21.89 18.06
C GLU A 265 -1.34 22.26 16.79
N LEU A 266 -2.23 21.40 16.30
CA LEU A 266 -3.14 21.77 15.21
C LEU A 266 -4.16 22.84 15.63
N GLY A 267 -4.39 23.04 16.93
CA GLY A 267 -5.24 24.10 17.46
C GLY A 267 -6.74 23.92 17.19
N ASP A 268 -7.19 22.70 16.94
CA ASP A 268 -8.61 22.35 16.75
C ASP A 268 -9.11 21.51 17.93
N GLY A 269 -9.96 22.11 18.77
CA GLY A 269 -10.48 21.47 19.98
C GLY A 269 -11.42 20.30 19.69
N ALA A 270 -12.17 20.33 18.58
CA ALA A 270 -13.07 19.25 18.21
C ALA A 270 -12.29 18.01 17.75
N VAL A 271 -11.23 18.24 16.95
CA VAL A 271 -10.29 17.18 16.55
C VAL A 271 -9.60 16.57 17.77
N THR A 272 -9.13 17.42 18.68
CA THR A 272 -8.44 16.96 19.89
C THR A 272 -9.36 16.12 20.79
N SER A 273 -10.60 16.56 21.03
CA SER A 273 -11.59 15.79 21.79
C SER A 273 -11.88 14.44 21.13
N THR A 274 -12.13 14.44 19.83
CA THR A 274 -12.45 13.23 19.07
C THR A 274 -11.35 12.18 19.15
N ILE A 275 -10.09 12.58 18.99
CA ILE A 275 -8.97 11.63 19.07
C ILE A 275 -8.74 11.17 20.52
N ALA A 276 -8.87 12.07 21.50
CA ALA A 276 -8.71 11.71 22.91
C ALA A 276 -9.78 10.70 23.37
N GLU A 277 -11.03 10.88 22.98
CA GLU A 277 -12.12 9.94 23.24
C GLU A 277 -11.84 8.57 22.61
N ALA A 278 -11.31 8.54 21.38
CA ALA A 278 -10.93 7.29 20.73
C ALA A 278 -9.75 6.59 21.43
N MET A 279 -8.75 7.35 21.88
CA MET A 279 -7.64 6.82 22.67
C MET A 279 -8.12 6.21 24.00
N GLU A 280 -9.03 6.90 24.70
CA GLU A 280 -9.65 6.38 25.92
C GLU A 280 -10.42 5.07 25.64
N ALA A 281 -11.19 5.02 24.56
CA ALA A 281 -11.94 3.84 24.15
C ALA A 281 -11.01 2.65 23.83
N ILE A 282 -9.87 2.89 23.17
CA ILE A 282 -8.86 1.85 22.90
C ILE A 282 -8.29 1.30 24.21
N CYS A 283 -7.84 2.17 25.11
CA CYS A 283 -7.26 1.74 26.39
C CYS A 283 -8.27 0.94 27.23
N ARG A 284 -9.52 1.39 27.29
CA ARG A 284 -10.60 0.69 27.99
C ARG A 284 -10.87 -0.68 27.37
N ALA A 285 -10.99 -0.75 26.04
CA ALA A 285 -11.22 -2.02 25.34
C ALA A 285 -10.05 -3.00 25.51
N GLN A 286 -8.80 -2.52 25.62
CA GLN A 286 -7.66 -3.37 25.91
C GLN A 286 -7.75 -4.00 27.31
N MET A 287 -8.21 -3.23 28.30
CA MET A 287 -8.44 -3.76 29.65
C MET A 287 -9.58 -4.78 29.66
N ASP A 288 -10.67 -4.49 28.96
CA ASP A 288 -11.81 -5.40 28.82
C ASP A 288 -11.38 -6.72 28.14
N ASP A 289 -10.59 -6.64 27.05
CA ASP A 289 -10.06 -7.79 26.31
C ASP A 289 -9.25 -8.72 27.22
N VAL A 290 -8.33 -8.17 28.01
CA VAL A 290 -7.53 -8.94 28.98
C VAL A 290 -8.41 -9.58 30.06
N ALA A 291 -9.38 -8.84 30.61
CA ALA A 291 -10.29 -9.37 31.63
C ALA A 291 -11.16 -10.52 31.11
N LEU A 292 -11.58 -10.45 29.85
CA LEU A 292 -12.44 -11.43 29.20
C LEU A 292 -11.72 -12.74 28.83
N ARG A 293 -10.37 -12.79 28.87
CA ARG A 293 -9.60 -14.03 28.68
C ARG A 293 -9.99 -15.13 29.68
N GLY A 294 -10.48 -14.76 30.86
CA GLY A 294 -10.98 -15.70 31.88
C GLY A 294 -12.31 -16.36 31.54
N SER A 295 -13.12 -15.74 30.67
CA SER A 295 -14.42 -16.25 30.19
C SER A 295 -14.38 -16.77 28.76
N TYR A 296 -13.18 -17.06 28.24
CA TYR A 296 -12.96 -17.50 26.87
C TYR A 296 -13.79 -18.76 26.50
N PRO A 297 -14.45 -18.81 25.31
CA PRO A 297 -14.35 -17.88 24.18
C PRO A 297 -15.28 -16.65 24.26
N GLY A 298 -16.04 -16.50 25.34
CA GLY A 298 -16.94 -15.36 25.56
C GLY A 298 -18.25 -15.43 24.76
N ASP A 299 -18.88 -14.27 24.59
CA ASP A 299 -20.11 -14.10 23.82
C ASP A 299 -19.99 -12.98 22.78
N ARG A 300 -20.97 -12.93 21.87
CA ARG A 300 -21.03 -11.93 20.79
C ARG A 300 -21.04 -10.49 21.32
N ALA A 301 -21.69 -10.22 22.45
CA ALA A 301 -21.81 -8.86 22.97
C ALA A 301 -20.46 -8.35 23.49
N SER A 302 -19.75 -9.18 24.23
CA SER A 302 -18.41 -8.93 24.76
C SER A 302 -17.40 -8.75 23.63
N TYR A 303 -17.44 -9.62 22.61
CA TYR A 303 -16.65 -9.46 21.39
C TYR A 303 -16.87 -8.11 20.72
N LEU A 304 -18.13 -7.74 20.44
CA LEU A 304 -18.44 -6.48 19.76
C LEU A 304 -18.03 -5.25 20.59
N GLN A 305 -18.09 -5.32 21.92
CA GLN A 305 -17.61 -4.25 22.80
C GLN A 305 -16.10 -4.03 22.62
N VAL A 306 -15.31 -5.10 22.65
CA VAL A 306 -13.85 -5.04 22.46
C VAL A 306 -13.52 -4.49 21.06
N VAL A 307 -14.13 -5.04 20.01
CA VAL A 307 -13.88 -4.62 18.62
C VAL A 307 -14.21 -3.14 18.40
N ARG A 308 -15.31 -2.66 18.97
CA ARG A 308 -15.73 -1.26 18.83
C ARG A 308 -14.70 -0.30 19.43
N GLY A 309 -14.14 -0.62 20.59
CA GLY A 309 -13.13 0.24 21.21
C GLY A 309 -11.73 0.08 20.63
N LYS A 310 -11.24 -1.17 20.50
CA LYS A 310 -9.85 -1.46 20.09
C LYS A 310 -9.57 -1.11 18.63
N THR A 311 -10.54 -1.37 17.73
CA THR A 311 -10.36 -1.19 16.28
C THR A 311 -11.23 -0.08 15.71
N ALA A 312 -12.54 -0.11 15.97
CA ALA A 312 -13.48 0.77 15.28
C ALA A 312 -13.39 2.24 15.73
N ALA A 313 -13.13 2.50 17.01
CA ALA A 313 -13.05 3.85 17.56
C ALA A 313 -12.02 4.72 16.84
N LEU A 314 -10.80 4.20 16.61
CA LEU A 314 -9.76 4.96 15.91
C LEU A 314 -10.06 5.14 14.42
N MET A 315 -10.76 4.20 13.78
CA MET A 315 -11.19 4.36 12.38
C MET A 315 -12.29 5.41 12.24
N ALA A 316 -13.26 5.42 13.15
CA ALA A 316 -14.27 6.47 13.23
C ALA A 316 -13.65 7.85 13.49
N ALA A 317 -12.75 7.93 14.48
CA ALA A 317 -12.05 9.16 14.79
C ALA A 317 -11.17 9.65 13.65
N ALA A 318 -10.54 8.76 12.88
CA ALA A 318 -9.79 9.12 11.67
C ALA A 318 -10.70 9.79 10.61
N CYS A 319 -11.88 9.22 10.33
CA CYS A 319 -12.83 9.83 9.38
C CYS A 319 -13.31 11.20 9.86
N VAL A 320 -13.74 11.25 11.13
CA VAL A 320 -14.35 12.43 11.76
C VAL A 320 -13.35 13.57 11.90
N SER A 321 -12.15 13.30 12.40
CA SER A 321 -11.13 14.33 12.65
C SER A 321 -10.68 15.02 11.36
N GLY A 322 -10.53 14.28 10.26
CA GLY A 322 -10.25 14.87 8.94
C GLY A 322 -11.34 15.85 8.51
N ALA A 323 -12.60 15.45 8.63
CA ALA A 323 -13.74 16.30 8.26
C ALA A 323 -13.91 17.53 9.18
N GLN A 324 -13.73 17.35 10.49
CA GLN A 324 -13.75 18.44 11.47
C GLN A 324 -12.66 19.47 11.18
N LEU A 325 -11.42 19.02 10.96
CA LEU A 325 -10.28 19.89 10.68
C LEU A 325 -10.50 20.75 9.43
N ALA A 326 -11.19 20.19 8.43
CA ALA A 326 -11.56 20.89 7.20
C ALA A 326 -12.85 21.72 7.33
N GLY A 327 -13.50 21.77 8.50
CA GLY A 327 -14.73 22.53 8.71
C GLY A 327 -15.92 21.98 7.94
N ALA A 328 -16.10 20.65 7.94
CA ALA A 328 -17.31 20.00 7.44
C ALA A 328 -18.53 20.28 8.33
N GLN A 329 -19.73 20.13 7.75
CA GLN A 329 -20.99 20.31 8.48
C GLN A 329 -21.19 19.22 9.54
N PRO A 330 -21.84 19.51 10.69
CA PRO A 330 -22.09 18.53 11.74
C PRO A 330 -22.78 17.25 11.26
N GLU A 331 -23.75 17.36 10.34
CA GLU A 331 -24.43 16.18 9.78
C GLU A 331 -23.47 15.25 9.03
N VAL A 332 -22.54 15.81 8.26
CA VAL A 332 -21.52 15.03 7.53
C VAL A 332 -20.58 14.35 8.53
N VAL A 333 -20.18 15.07 9.58
CA VAL A 333 -19.36 14.51 10.66
C VAL A 333 -20.05 13.33 11.34
N ASP A 334 -21.35 13.44 11.64
CA ASP A 334 -22.10 12.36 12.29
C ASP A 334 -22.28 11.13 11.41
N ARG A 335 -22.49 11.33 10.11
CA ARG A 335 -22.51 10.24 9.12
C ARG A 335 -21.16 9.55 8.99
N LEU A 336 -20.07 10.32 8.95
CA LEU A 336 -18.70 9.76 8.92
C LEU A 336 -18.34 8.99 10.18
N ARG A 337 -18.85 9.40 11.35
CA ARG A 337 -18.66 8.65 12.59
C ARG A 337 -19.29 7.25 12.48
N ARG A 338 -20.55 7.18 12.07
CA ARG A 338 -21.26 5.90 11.86
C ARG A 338 -20.61 5.05 10.78
N TYR A 339 -20.22 5.67 9.65
CA TYR A 339 -19.45 5.00 8.60
C TYR A 339 -18.18 4.34 9.17
N GLY A 340 -17.36 5.08 9.92
CA GLY A 340 -16.10 4.58 10.43
C GLY A 340 -16.25 3.51 11.52
N GLU A 341 -17.28 3.60 12.36
CA GLU A 341 -17.63 2.57 13.35
C GLU A 341 -18.04 1.25 12.68
N LEU A 342 -18.91 1.33 11.67
CA LEU A 342 -19.36 0.17 10.89
C LEU A 342 -18.20 -0.45 10.11
N LEU A 343 -17.39 0.39 9.44
CA LEU A 343 -16.21 -0.05 8.69
C LEU A 343 -15.19 -0.73 9.59
N GLY A 344 -14.86 -0.13 10.74
CA GLY A 344 -13.87 -0.69 11.65
C GLY A 344 -14.32 -2.00 12.30
N THR A 345 -15.62 -2.12 12.60
CA THR A 345 -16.19 -3.39 13.05
C THR A 345 -16.10 -4.46 11.96
N ALA A 346 -16.49 -4.13 10.72
CA ALA A 346 -16.40 -5.05 9.59
C ALA A 346 -14.97 -5.48 9.29
N PHE A 347 -14.01 -4.54 9.40
CA PHE A 347 -12.60 -4.79 9.18
C PHE A 347 -12.04 -5.82 10.16
N GLN A 348 -12.36 -5.70 11.45
CA GLN A 348 -11.91 -6.66 12.45
C GLN A 348 -12.56 -8.04 12.24
N MET A 349 -13.86 -8.08 11.95
CA MET A 349 -14.55 -9.34 11.65
C MET A 349 -13.96 -10.05 10.44
N ALA A 350 -13.53 -9.31 9.42
CA ALA A 350 -12.84 -9.86 8.27
C ALA A 350 -11.43 -10.37 8.63
N ASP A 351 -10.69 -9.66 9.48
CA ASP A 351 -9.38 -10.07 9.98
C ASP A 351 -9.47 -11.40 10.76
N ASP A 352 -10.46 -11.52 11.65
CA ASP A 352 -10.70 -12.74 12.42
C ASP A 352 -11.02 -13.95 11.53
N VAL A 353 -11.66 -13.76 10.37
CA VAL A 353 -11.89 -14.85 9.41
C VAL A 353 -10.58 -15.23 8.71
N VAL A 354 -9.77 -14.23 8.32
CA VAL A 354 -8.46 -14.44 7.70
C VAL A 354 -7.50 -15.18 8.63
N ASP A 355 -7.60 -14.99 9.95
CA ASP A 355 -6.77 -15.67 10.96
C ASP A 355 -6.92 -17.21 10.96
N TYR A 356 -7.99 -17.75 10.37
CA TYR A 356 -8.16 -19.21 10.16
C TYR A 356 -7.64 -19.70 8.78
N SER A 357 -7.16 -18.81 7.92
CA SER A 357 -6.63 -19.11 6.58
C SER A 357 -5.10 -19.10 6.54
N GLU A 358 -4.50 -19.68 5.49
CA GLU A 358 -3.06 -19.57 5.24
C GLU A 358 -2.59 -18.13 4.93
N ALA A 359 -3.53 -17.24 4.60
CA ALA A 359 -3.26 -15.85 4.28
C ALA A 359 -3.03 -14.94 5.51
N SER A 360 -3.21 -15.44 6.74
CA SER A 360 -2.99 -14.68 7.97
C SER A 360 -1.52 -14.28 8.19
N GLY A 361 -0.59 -15.08 7.65
CA GLY A 361 0.85 -14.91 7.88
C GLY A 361 1.29 -15.16 9.33
N LYS A 362 0.36 -15.59 10.21
CA LYS A 362 0.61 -16.00 11.59
C LYS A 362 0.66 -17.53 11.70
N PRO A 363 1.29 -18.10 12.74
CA PRO A 363 1.13 -19.52 13.07
C PRO A 363 -0.36 -19.87 13.25
N ALA A 364 -0.82 -20.96 12.64
CA ALA A 364 -2.21 -21.38 12.71
C ALA A 364 -2.68 -21.56 14.17
N GLY A 365 -3.78 -20.89 14.53
CA GLY A 365 -4.37 -20.97 15.87
C GLY A 365 -3.63 -20.19 16.96
N GLN A 366 -2.82 -19.19 16.59
CA GLN A 366 -2.17 -18.28 17.57
C GLN A 366 -3.20 -17.61 18.50
N ASP A 367 -4.28 -17.05 17.94
CA ASP A 367 -5.33 -16.38 18.74
C ASP A 367 -6.00 -17.35 19.72
N ILE A 368 -6.17 -18.61 19.33
CA ILE A 368 -6.71 -19.66 20.21
C ILE A 368 -5.76 -19.91 21.38
N ARG A 369 -4.45 -19.96 21.12
CA ARG A 369 -3.42 -20.16 22.15
C ARG A 369 -3.38 -18.98 23.13
N GLN A 370 -3.53 -17.76 22.62
CA GLN A 370 -3.54 -16.53 23.42
C GLN A 370 -4.90 -16.27 24.09
N ARG A 371 -5.92 -17.10 23.81
CA ARG A 371 -7.30 -16.94 24.27
C ARG A 371 -7.89 -15.58 23.88
N THR A 372 -7.53 -15.10 22.70
CA THR A 372 -8.04 -13.87 22.10
C THR A 372 -9.46 -14.10 21.58
N LEU A 373 -10.39 -13.21 21.91
CA LEU A 373 -11.78 -13.33 21.49
C LEU A 373 -11.88 -13.30 19.96
N SER A 374 -12.62 -14.25 19.38
CA SER A 374 -12.81 -14.37 17.94
C SER A 374 -14.24 -14.78 17.64
N LEU A 375 -14.95 -14.00 16.83
CA LEU A 375 -16.36 -14.26 16.54
C LEU A 375 -16.60 -15.62 15.82
N PRO A 376 -15.74 -16.05 14.87
CA PRO A 376 -15.82 -17.40 14.32
C PRO A 376 -15.79 -18.49 15.40
N LEU A 377 -14.93 -18.38 16.41
CA LEU A 377 -14.87 -19.35 17.50
C LEU A 377 -16.11 -19.30 18.39
N ILE A 378 -16.60 -18.12 18.72
CA ILE A 378 -17.83 -17.95 19.53
C ILE A 378 -19.00 -18.67 18.83
N TYR A 379 -19.19 -18.44 17.53
CA TYR A 379 -20.25 -19.10 16.77
C TYR A 379 -20.06 -20.62 16.65
N ALA A 380 -18.83 -21.10 16.43
CA ALA A 380 -18.57 -22.54 16.41
C ALA A 380 -18.78 -23.18 17.79
N HIS A 381 -18.43 -22.47 18.87
CA HIS A 381 -18.65 -22.92 20.23
C HIS A 381 -20.16 -23.02 20.59
N GLU A 382 -20.99 -22.14 20.03
CA GLU A 382 -22.46 -22.15 20.16
C GLU A 382 -23.13 -23.21 19.25
N ASP A 383 -22.42 -23.77 18.28
CA ASP A 383 -22.96 -24.75 17.35
C ASP A 383 -23.36 -26.07 18.04
N HIS A 384 -24.44 -26.68 17.56
CA HIS A 384 -24.98 -27.91 18.18
C HIS A 384 -24.14 -29.15 17.87
N GLU A 385 -23.50 -29.21 16.69
CA GLU A 385 -22.74 -30.38 16.25
C GLU A 385 -21.30 -30.34 16.74
N VAL A 386 -20.59 -29.22 16.51
CA VAL A 386 -19.16 -29.11 16.88
C VAL A 386 -18.92 -28.48 18.25
N GLY A 387 -19.86 -27.69 18.76
CA GLY A 387 -19.72 -26.94 20.01
C GLY A 387 -19.41 -27.80 21.25
N PRO A 388 -20.03 -28.99 21.45
CA PRO A 388 -19.65 -29.88 22.56
C PRO A 388 -18.16 -30.24 22.56
N GLN A 389 -17.61 -30.60 21.39
CA GLN A 389 -16.19 -30.94 21.26
C GLN A 389 -15.29 -29.72 21.50
N ILE A 390 -15.67 -28.54 20.99
CA ILE A 390 -14.91 -27.31 21.24
C ILE A 390 -14.88 -27.00 22.75
N ARG A 391 -16.00 -27.12 23.46
CA ARG A 391 -16.06 -26.90 24.91
C ARG A 391 -15.10 -27.82 25.67
N ASP A 392 -15.10 -29.11 25.34
CA ASP A 392 -14.23 -30.08 26.00
C ASP A 392 -12.75 -29.75 25.75
N LEU A 393 -12.37 -29.36 24.53
CA LEU A 393 -10.99 -28.98 24.19
C LEU A 393 -10.53 -27.70 24.88
N LEU A 394 -11.42 -26.69 25.00
CA LEU A 394 -11.08 -25.41 25.62
C LEU A 394 -10.99 -25.45 27.16
N HIS A 395 -11.60 -26.46 27.80
CA HIS A 395 -11.54 -26.64 29.26
C HIS A 395 -10.19 -27.18 29.76
N GLY A 396 -9.40 -27.84 28.90
CA GLY A 396 -8.09 -28.41 29.23
C GLY A 396 -6.91 -27.44 29.01
N GLU A 397 -5.70 -27.93 29.27
CA GLU A 397 -4.49 -27.30 28.75
C GLU A 397 -4.46 -27.48 27.22
N LEU A 398 -4.33 -26.38 26.47
CA LEU A 398 -4.35 -26.41 25.01
C LEU A 398 -2.98 -26.83 24.48
N GLU A 399 -2.85 -28.10 24.10
CA GLU A 399 -1.69 -28.56 23.33
C GLU A 399 -1.84 -28.17 21.85
N ASP A 400 -0.74 -28.28 21.09
CA ASP A 400 -0.73 -27.96 19.66
C ASP A 400 -1.75 -28.77 18.85
N ALA A 401 -2.03 -30.01 19.28
CA ALA A 401 -3.04 -30.85 18.66
C ALA A 401 -4.46 -30.32 18.89
N ASP A 402 -4.75 -29.84 20.11
CA ASP A 402 -6.06 -29.30 20.47
C ASP A 402 -6.33 -27.99 19.73
N VAL A 403 -5.33 -27.11 19.66
CA VAL A 403 -5.42 -25.84 18.91
C VAL A 403 -5.75 -26.10 17.43
N ARG A 404 -5.04 -27.04 16.79
CA ARG A 404 -5.34 -27.44 15.40
C ARG A 404 -6.75 -28.00 15.28
N ARG A 405 -7.16 -28.85 16.23
CA ARG A 405 -8.49 -29.45 16.20
C ARG A 405 -9.61 -28.43 16.36
N VAL A 406 -9.47 -27.47 17.27
CA VAL A 406 -10.43 -26.35 17.43
C VAL A 406 -10.49 -25.54 16.13
N ALA A 407 -9.35 -25.21 15.51
CA ALA A 407 -9.34 -24.48 14.26
C ALA A 407 -10.03 -25.23 13.11
N GLU A 408 -9.88 -26.56 13.03
CA GLU A 408 -10.64 -27.40 12.09
C GLU A 408 -12.15 -27.37 12.34
N LEU A 409 -12.55 -27.48 13.61
CA LEU A 409 -13.97 -27.45 14.00
C LEU A 409 -14.62 -26.12 13.64
N VAL A 410 -13.92 -25.00 13.84
CA VAL A 410 -14.37 -23.67 13.39
C VAL A 410 -14.58 -23.66 11.87
N LYS A 411 -13.66 -24.23 11.08
CA LYS A 411 -13.77 -24.27 9.62
C LYS A 411 -14.98 -25.05 9.12
N VAL A 412 -15.29 -26.19 9.74
CA VAL A 412 -16.42 -27.05 9.31
C VAL A 412 -17.78 -26.63 9.86
N SER A 413 -17.81 -25.75 10.88
CA SER A 413 -19.05 -25.26 11.52
C SER A 413 -19.88 -24.30 10.67
N GLY A 414 -19.33 -23.77 9.57
CA GLY A 414 -19.94 -22.66 8.82
C GLY A 414 -19.81 -21.28 9.49
N ALA A 415 -19.16 -21.19 10.66
CA ALA A 415 -18.97 -19.92 11.38
C ALA A 415 -18.20 -18.87 10.58
N LEU A 416 -17.17 -19.26 9.83
CA LEU A 416 -16.38 -18.34 9.00
C LEU A 416 -17.22 -17.65 7.92
N GLU A 417 -18.07 -18.42 7.24
CA GLU A 417 -18.99 -17.89 6.22
C GLU A 417 -19.99 -16.91 6.84
N ARG A 418 -20.60 -17.31 7.97
CA ARG A 418 -21.53 -16.45 8.71
C ARG A 418 -20.90 -15.11 9.13
N VAL A 419 -19.68 -15.13 9.66
CA VAL A 419 -18.96 -13.91 10.05
C VAL A 419 -18.61 -13.06 8.83
N GLY A 420 -18.15 -13.69 7.74
CA GLY A 420 -17.89 -13.00 6.47
C GLY A 420 -19.12 -12.29 5.90
N GLU A 421 -20.29 -12.93 5.95
CA GLU A 421 -21.55 -12.30 5.55
C GLU A 421 -21.96 -11.13 6.46
N GLU A 422 -21.78 -11.26 7.78
CA GLU A 422 -22.01 -10.17 8.72
C GLU A 422 -21.10 -8.98 8.44
N ALA A 423 -19.81 -9.21 8.20
CA ALA A 423 -18.87 -8.17 7.82
C ALA A 423 -19.28 -7.45 6.52
N ARG A 424 -19.69 -8.21 5.49
CA ARG A 424 -20.22 -7.64 4.24
C ARG A 424 -21.51 -6.85 4.45
N ARG A 425 -22.39 -7.26 5.37
CA ARG A 425 -23.59 -6.49 5.75
C ARG A 425 -23.21 -5.15 6.38
N LEU A 426 -22.23 -5.14 7.29
CA LEU A 426 -21.74 -3.91 7.91
C LEU A 426 -21.09 -2.97 6.89
N VAL A 427 -20.34 -3.49 5.91
CA VAL A 427 -19.80 -2.68 4.81
C VAL A 427 -20.91 -2.03 3.99
N ARG A 428 -21.98 -2.77 3.64
CA ARG A 428 -23.13 -2.17 2.94
C ARG A 428 -23.80 -1.08 3.77
N ALA A 429 -23.96 -1.29 5.08
CA ALA A 429 -24.51 -0.29 5.98
C ALA A 429 -23.59 0.95 6.07
N ALA A 430 -22.27 0.75 6.14
CA ALA A 430 -21.30 1.84 6.14
C ALA A 430 -21.43 2.68 4.86
N VAL A 431 -21.44 2.05 3.68
CA VAL A 431 -21.64 2.75 2.40
C VAL A 431 -22.98 3.51 2.37
N GLY A 432 -24.04 2.92 2.93
CA GLY A 432 -25.34 3.56 3.08
C GLY A 432 -25.32 4.89 3.86
N GLU A 433 -24.45 5.04 4.86
CA GLU A 433 -24.30 6.30 5.61
C GLU A 433 -23.82 7.46 4.74
N LEU A 434 -23.14 7.15 3.62
CA LEU A 434 -22.62 8.13 2.67
C LEU A 434 -23.67 8.54 1.62
N GLU A 435 -24.82 7.88 1.55
CA GLU A 435 -25.88 8.21 0.59
C GLU A 435 -26.45 9.61 0.87
N GLY A 436 -26.45 10.46 -0.16
CA GLY A 436 -26.93 11.84 -0.06
C GLY A 436 -25.94 12.82 0.60
N VAL A 437 -24.72 12.38 0.94
CA VAL A 437 -23.64 13.28 1.36
C VAL A 437 -22.97 13.87 0.11
N GLU A 438 -22.69 15.18 0.12
CA GLU A 438 -21.84 15.80 -0.90
C GLU A 438 -20.39 15.41 -0.65
N LEU A 439 -19.90 14.41 -1.40
CA LEU A 439 -18.60 13.78 -1.13
C LEU A 439 -17.43 14.45 -1.86
N ASN A 440 -17.62 15.56 -2.59
CA ASN A 440 -16.55 16.31 -3.28
C ASN A 440 -15.53 15.45 -4.06
N GLY A 441 -16.00 14.38 -4.73
CA GLY A 441 -15.14 13.43 -5.45
C GLY A 441 -14.37 12.43 -4.57
N ALA A 442 -14.51 12.47 -3.25
CA ALA A 442 -13.93 11.50 -2.31
C ALA A 442 -14.77 10.22 -2.14
N GLY A 443 -16.01 10.21 -2.65
CA GLY A 443 -16.95 9.10 -2.42
C GLY A 443 -16.46 7.75 -2.93
N ALA A 444 -15.87 7.71 -4.13
CA ALA A 444 -15.28 6.48 -4.67
C ALA A 444 -14.21 5.90 -3.73
N GLY A 445 -13.36 6.75 -3.14
CA GLY A 445 -12.32 6.31 -2.20
C GLY A 445 -12.86 5.70 -0.92
N PHE A 446 -13.94 6.24 -0.35
CA PHE A 446 -14.60 5.63 0.81
C PHE A 446 -15.27 4.29 0.46
N VAL A 447 -15.90 4.19 -0.70
CA VAL A 447 -16.56 2.96 -1.15
C VAL A 447 -15.53 1.87 -1.45
N GLU A 448 -14.49 2.18 -2.20
CA GLU A 448 -13.37 1.27 -2.50
C GLU A 448 -12.72 0.75 -1.23
N LEU A 449 -12.46 1.63 -0.26
CA LEU A 449 -11.88 1.23 1.02
C LEU A 449 -12.80 0.30 1.82
N ALA A 450 -14.11 0.57 1.80
CA ALA A 450 -15.09 -0.25 2.50
C ALA A 450 -15.18 -1.66 1.91
N HIS A 451 -15.18 -1.80 0.58
CA HIS A 451 -15.14 -3.11 -0.07
C HIS A 451 -13.81 -3.83 0.18
N ALA A 452 -12.68 -3.14 0.05
CA ALA A 452 -11.36 -3.72 0.31
C ALA A 452 -11.14 -4.19 1.75
N ALA A 453 -11.95 -3.74 2.71
CA ALA A 453 -11.93 -4.23 4.09
C ALA A 453 -12.40 -5.70 4.19
N VAL A 454 -13.37 -6.12 3.37
CA VAL A 454 -14.00 -7.44 3.42
C VAL A 454 -13.61 -8.37 2.27
N ASP A 455 -13.03 -7.86 1.19
CA ASP A 455 -12.56 -8.69 0.06
C ASP A 455 -11.49 -9.71 0.46
N ARG A 456 -10.85 -9.53 1.62
CA ARG A 456 -9.88 -10.47 2.21
C ARG A 456 -10.49 -11.81 2.62
N VAL A 457 -11.81 -11.89 2.72
CA VAL A 457 -12.57 -13.07 3.15
C VAL A 457 -12.93 -13.99 1.97
N SER A 458 -12.52 -13.63 0.74
CA SER A 458 -12.96 -14.29 -0.50
C SER A 458 -11.94 -15.27 -1.07
#